data_AF-A0A7X0A202-F1
#
_entry.id   AF-A0A7X0A202-F1
#
_cell.length_a   1.000
_cell.length_b   1.000
_cell.length_c   1.000
_cell.angle_alpha   90.00
_cell.angle_beta   90.00
_cell.angle_gamma   90.00
#
_symmetry.space_group_name_H-M   'P 1'
#
loop_
_entity.id
_entity.type
_entity.pdbx_description
1 polymer ?
#
loop_
_entity_poly.entity_id
_entity_poly.type
_entity_poly.pdbx_seq_one_letter_code
_entity_poly.pdbx_strand_id
1 'polypeptide(L)'
;MESATFIAIKKSFFITLIYVGLGTVSLLCLALKLPENDFINGLLTVILFLTIPVTCISFAIMYSSSNYGAVLIVQSIIFLLFWLIAFLILNRKIKSAKR
;
A
#
# COMPACT_ATOMS: atom_id res chain seq x y z
N MET A 1 0.92 -30.84 0.40
CA MET A 1 0.49 -29.89 1.44
C MET A 1 1.37 -28.65 1.36
N GLU A 2 0.85 -27.50 0.91
CA GLU A 2 1.59 -26.23 1.05
C GLU A 2 1.89 -25.98 2.54
N SER A 3 3.11 -25.55 2.86
CA SER A 3 3.43 -25.19 4.24
C SER A 3 2.60 -23.97 4.65
N ALA A 4 2.08 -23.95 5.87
CA ALA A 4 1.25 -22.86 6.36
C ALA A 4 1.97 -21.49 6.29
N THR A 5 3.32 -21.51 6.34
CA THR A 5 4.18 -20.36 6.12
C THR A 5 4.08 -19.82 4.70
N PHE A 6 4.03 -20.69 3.68
CA PHE A 6 3.93 -20.28 2.28
C PHE A 6 2.57 -19.64 1.96
N ILE A 7 1.48 -20.17 2.55
CA ILE A 7 0.15 -19.55 2.48
C ILE A 7 0.16 -18.17 3.13
N ALA A 8 0.82 -18.03 4.28
CA ALA A 8 0.96 -16.75 4.96
C ALA A 8 1.71 -15.70 4.15
N ILE A 9 2.80 -16.12 3.48
CA ILE A 9 3.57 -15.25 2.58
C ILE A 9 2.71 -14.77 1.41
N LYS A 10 2.06 -15.70 0.69
CA LYS A 10 1.19 -15.33 -0.44
C LYS A 10 0.08 -14.38 -0.03
N LYS A 11 -0.66 -14.70 1.04
CA LYS A 11 -1.79 -13.87 1.50
C LYS A 11 -1.33 -12.49 1.96
N SER A 12 -0.28 -12.41 2.78
CA SER A 12 0.25 -11.13 3.25
C SER A 12 0.74 -10.29 2.07
N PHE A 13 1.43 -10.88 1.10
CA PHE A 13 1.89 -10.19 -0.11
C PHE A 13 0.73 -9.57 -0.88
N PHE A 14 -0.32 -10.35 -1.19
CA PHE A 14 -1.48 -9.84 -1.93
C PHE A 14 -2.23 -8.74 -1.19
N ILE A 15 -2.44 -8.90 0.13
CA ILE A 15 -3.13 -7.89 0.95
C ILE A 15 -2.33 -6.59 0.95
N THR A 16 -1.03 -6.66 1.18
CA THR A 16 -0.17 -5.48 1.18
C THR A 16 -0.08 -4.85 -0.21
N LEU A 17 -0.01 -5.66 -1.27
CA LEU A 17 0.06 -5.17 -2.65
C LEU A 17 -1.17 -4.37 -3.03
N ILE A 18 -2.36 -4.87 -2.68
CA ILE A 18 -3.61 -4.16 -2.92
C ILE A 18 -3.65 -2.88 -2.08
N TYR A 19 -3.33 -2.96 -0.79
CA TYR A 19 -3.42 -1.81 0.11
C TYR A 19 -2.47 -0.67 -0.27
N VAL A 20 -1.17 -0.98 -0.43
CA VAL A 20 -0.14 0.01 -0.78
C VAL A 20 -0.26 0.43 -2.25
N GLY A 21 -0.58 -0.52 -3.14
CA GLY A 21 -0.78 -0.26 -4.55
C GLY A 21 -1.94 0.70 -4.82
N LEU A 22 -3.09 0.50 -4.18
CA LEU A 22 -4.23 1.42 -4.29
C LEU A 22 -3.88 2.83 -3.83
N GLY A 23 -3.15 2.97 -2.73
CA GLY A 23 -2.70 4.29 -2.26
C GLY A 23 -1.71 4.95 -3.22
N THR A 24 -0.78 4.18 -3.77
CA THR A 24 0.21 4.66 -4.74
C THR A 24 -0.44 5.10 -6.04
N VAL A 25 -1.33 4.28 -6.61
CA VAL A 25 -2.07 4.61 -7.83
C VAL A 25 -2.94 5.84 -7.62
N SER A 26 -3.66 5.91 -6.50
CA SER A 26 -4.52 7.07 -6.21
C SER A 26 -3.72 8.37 -6.09
N LEU A 27 -2.59 8.33 -5.40
CA LEU A 27 -1.69 9.48 -5.27
C LEU A 27 -1.17 9.93 -6.64
N LEU A 28 -0.68 9.00 -7.46
CA LEU A 28 -0.12 9.32 -8.77
C LEU A 28 -1.18 9.83 -9.75
N CYS A 29 -2.37 9.22 -9.76
CA CYS A 29 -3.48 9.68 -10.61
C CYS A 29 -3.91 11.11 -10.27
N LEU A 30 -4.04 11.42 -8.97
CA LEU A 30 -4.36 12.78 -8.52
C LEU A 30 -3.23 13.77 -8.83
N ALA A 31 -1.98 13.37 -8.58
CA ALA A 31 -0.82 14.20 -8.87
C ALA A 31 -0.62 14.51 -10.35
N LEU A 32 -0.90 13.55 -11.23
CA LEU A 32 -0.80 13.69 -12.68
C LEU A 32 -2.04 14.32 -13.31
N LYS A 33 -3.08 14.62 -12.51
CA LYS A 33 -4.37 15.15 -12.99
C LYS A 33 -4.99 14.31 -14.12
N LEU A 34 -4.82 12.98 -14.06
CA LEU A 34 -5.29 12.06 -15.10
C LEU A 34 -6.82 11.97 -15.22
N PRO A 35 -7.59 11.96 -14.12
CA PRO A 35 -9.05 11.92 -14.23
C PRO A 35 -9.60 13.33 -14.39
N GLU A 36 -10.27 13.59 -15.52
CA GLU A 36 -11.07 14.81 -15.72
C GLU A 36 -12.45 14.73 -15.05
N ASN A 37 -12.84 13.53 -14.58
CA ASN A 37 -14.14 13.30 -13.95
C ASN A 37 -14.08 13.51 -12.43
N ASP A 38 -14.87 14.46 -11.93
CA ASP A 38 -14.98 14.80 -10.50
C ASP A 38 -15.39 13.62 -9.62
N PHE A 39 -16.23 12.70 -10.10
CA PHE A 39 -16.60 11.50 -9.36
C PHE A 39 -15.40 10.58 -9.12
N ILE A 40 -14.55 10.42 -10.14
CA ILE A 40 -13.34 9.60 -10.05
C ILE A 40 -12.33 10.28 -9.11
N ASN A 41 -12.15 11.60 -9.22
CA ASN A 41 -11.29 12.36 -8.31
C ASN A 41 -11.74 12.25 -6.85
N GLY A 42 -13.05 12.30 -6.60
CA GLY A 42 -13.63 12.07 -5.28
C GLY A 42 -13.30 10.67 -4.73
N LEU A 43 -13.50 9.63 -5.56
CA LEU A 43 -13.20 8.24 -5.17
C LEU A 43 -11.71 8.05 -4.84
N LEU A 44 -10.81 8.56 -5.69
CA LEU A 44 -9.36 8.47 -5.47
C LEU A 44 -8.95 9.21 -4.20
N THR A 45 -9.59 10.35 -3.89
CA THR A 45 -9.35 11.09 -2.65
C THR A 45 -9.77 10.26 -1.43
N VAL A 46 -10.93 9.59 -1.48
CA VAL A 46 -11.38 8.69 -0.40
C VAL A 46 -10.39 7.53 -0.19
N ILE A 47 -9.90 6.93 -1.28
CA ILE A 47 -8.87 5.87 -1.20
C ILE A 47 -7.57 6.41 -0.60
N LEU A 48 -7.18 7.63 -0.97
CA LEU A 48 -6.00 8.30 -0.40
C LEU A 48 -6.17 8.49 1.12
N PHE A 49 -7.34 8.92 1.58
CA PHE A 49 -7.66 9.05 3.01
C PHE A 49 -7.56 7.71 3.76
N LEU A 50 -8.10 6.62 3.18
CA LEU A 50 -7.99 5.26 3.74
C LEU A 50 -6.55 4.74 3.79
N THR A 51 -5.70 5.25 2.90
CA THR A 51 -4.29 4.85 2.77
C THR A 51 -3.32 5.91 3.31
N ILE A 52 -3.79 6.90 4.09
CA ILE A 52 -2.94 7.96 4.67
C ILE A 52 -1.68 7.42 5.36
N PRO A 53 -1.73 6.39 6.21
CA PRO A 53 -0.52 5.90 6.90
C PRO A 53 0.60 5.51 5.94
N VAL A 54 0.23 5.11 4.73
CA VAL A 54 1.08 4.56 3.68
C VAL A 54 1.40 5.61 2.60
N THR A 55 0.55 6.61 2.43
CA THR A 55 0.69 7.65 1.40
C THR A 55 1.18 9.00 1.95
N CYS A 56 1.17 9.23 3.27
CA CYS A 56 1.51 10.52 3.89
C CYS A 56 2.91 11.04 3.49
N ILE A 57 3.93 10.18 3.58
CA ILE A 57 5.31 10.54 3.21
C ILE A 57 5.39 10.86 1.71
N SER A 58 4.79 10.01 0.89
CA SER A 58 4.73 10.18 -0.57
C SER A 58 3.97 11.44 -0.98
N PHE A 59 2.91 11.80 -0.24
CA PHE A 59 2.14 13.03 -0.44
C PHE A 59 2.98 14.26 -0.13
N ALA A 60 3.75 14.26 0.96
CA ALA A 60 4.65 15.35 1.30
C ALA A 60 5.74 15.55 0.23
N ILE A 61 6.27 14.47 -0.34
CA ILE A 61 7.25 14.54 -1.44
C ILE A 61 6.62 15.12 -2.71
N MET A 62 5.41 14.68 -3.06
CA MET A 62 4.69 15.22 -4.20
C MET A 62 4.35 16.70 -4.03
N TYR A 63 3.96 17.11 -2.82
CA TYR A 63 3.62 18.48 -2.52
C TYR A 63 4.85 19.41 -2.58
N SER A 64 6.04 18.94 -2.18
CA SER A 64 7.24 19.77 -2.12
C SER A 64 8.01 19.89 -3.43
N SER A 65 8.11 18.80 -4.20
CA SER A 65 9.08 18.71 -5.30
C SER A 65 8.56 18.00 -6.55
N SER A 66 7.31 17.50 -6.52
CA SER A 66 6.72 16.69 -7.60
C SER A 66 7.61 15.55 -8.11
N ASN A 67 8.49 15.02 -7.26
CA ASN A 67 9.46 14.01 -7.66
C ASN A 67 8.84 12.61 -7.63
N TYR A 68 8.27 12.20 -8.76
CA TYR A 68 7.63 10.89 -8.94
C TYR A 68 8.58 9.71 -8.67
N GLY A 69 9.87 9.85 -8.99
CA GLY A 69 10.87 8.81 -8.75
C GLY A 69 11.10 8.55 -7.27
N ALA A 70 11.24 9.62 -6.49
CA ALA A 70 11.37 9.54 -5.03
C ALA A 70 10.13 8.90 -4.38
N VAL A 71 8.93 9.21 -4.89
CA VAL A 71 7.68 8.60 -4.43
C VAL A 71 7.66 7.09 -4.66
N LEU A 72 8.07 6.61 -5.84
CA LEU A 72 8.11 5.18 -6.13
C LEU A 72 9.11 4.43 -5.24
N ILE A 73 10.26 5.05 -4.93
CA ILE A 73 11.26 4.47 -4.02
C ILE A 73 10.68 4.37 -2.61
N VAL A 74 10.08 5.45 -2.10
CA VAL A 74 9.45 5.47 -0.77
C VAL A 74 8.31 4.47 -0.70
N GLN A 75 7.45 4.39 -1.71
CA GLN A 75 6.37 3.39 -1.74
C GLN A 75 6.89 1.96 -1.76
N SER A 76 7.99 1.69 -2.44
CA SER A 76 8.63 0.38 -2.44
C SER A 76 9.15 -0.01 -1.04
N ILE A 77 9.74 0.95 -0.31
CA ILE A 77 10.20 0.74 1.07
C ILE A 77 9.00 0.49 2.00
N ILE A 78 7.96 1.34 1.91
CA ILE A 78 6.75 1.21 2.72
C ILE A 78 6.03 -0.12 2.44
N PHE A 79 5.97 -0.54 1.17
CA PHE A 79 5.45 -1.84 0.78
C PHE A 79 6.17 -3.00 1.50
N LEU A 80 7.50 -3.02 1.49
CA LEU A 80 8.28 -4.04 2.17
C LEU A 80 8.04 -4.05 3.68
N LEU A 81 7.95 -2.87 4.31
CA LEU A 81 7.66 -2.75 5.74
C LEU A 81 6.28 -3.30 6.10
N PHE A 82 5.23 -2.87 5.39
CA PHE A 82 3.87 -3.35 5.65
C PHE A 82 3.71 -4.84 5.32
N TRP A 83 4.42 -5.33 4.30
CA TRP A 83 4.40 -6.75 3.96
C TRP A 83 5.03 -7.59 5.07
N LEU A 84 6.18 -7.16 5.59
CA LEU A 84 6.85 -7.83 6.71
C LEU A 84 5.97 -7.83 7.96
N ILE A 85 5.31 -6.71 8.28
CA ILE A 85 4.37 -6.62 9.41
C ILE A 85 3.19 -7.59 9.20
N ALA A 86 2.55 -7.56 8.03
CA ALA A 86 1.43 -8.43 7.71
C ALA A 86 1.82 -9.91 7.79
N PHE A 87 3.00 -10.27 7.28
CA PHE A 87 3.55 -11.61 7.37
C PHE A 87 3.78 -12.03 8.83
N LEU A 88 4.40 -11.18 9.65
CA LEU A 88 4.63 -11.47 11.07
C LEU A 88 3.32 -11.70 11.84
N ILE A 89 2.29 -10.88 11.58
CA ILE A 89 0.97 -11.02 12.22
C ILE A 89 0.30 -12.33 11.81
N LEU A 90 0.27 -12.65 10.51
CA LEU A 90 -0.34 -13.89 10.02
C LEU A 90 0.39 -15.13 10.54
N ASN A 91 1.72 -15.10 10.54
CA ASN A 91 2.54 -16.21 11.03
C ASN A 91 2.34 -16.45 12.53
N ARG A 92 2.20 -15.38 13.33
CA ARG A 92 1.84 -15.49 14.76
C ARG A 92 0.46 -16.12 14.95
N LYS A 93 -0.56 -15.67 14.21
CA LYS A 93 -1.93 -16.24 14.32
C LYS A 93 -1.96 -17.72 13.97
N ILE A 94 -1.26 -18.14 12.92
CA ILE A 94 -1.20 -19.54 12.50
C ILE A 94 -0.49 -20.42 13.54
N LYS A 95 0.58 -19.92 14.17
CA LYS A 95 1.26 -20.65 15.25
C LYS A 95 0.39 -20.77 16.51
N SER A 96 -0.33 -19.71 16.88
CA SER A 96 -1.24 -19.76 18.04
C SER A 96 -2.46 -20.67 17.81
N ALA A 97 -2.96 -20.79 16.57
CA ALA A 97 -4.09 -21.68 16.25
C ALA A 97 -3.72 -23.17 16.22
N LYS A 98 -2.42 -23.51 16.30
CA LYS A 98 -1.90 -24.89 16.34
C LYS A 98 -1.53 -25.38 17.75
N ARG A 99 -1.56 -24.48 18.75
CA ARG A 99 -1.44 -24.83 20.18
C ARG A 99 -2.82 -25.09 20.75
#